data_AF-A0A966TQ90-F1
#
_entry.id   AF-A0A966TQ90-F1
#
_cell.length_a   1.000
_cell.length_b   1.000
_cell.length_c   1.000
_cell.angle_alpha   90.00
_cell.angle_beta   90.00
_cell.angle_gamma   90.00
#
_symmetry.space_group_name_H-M   'P 1'
#
loop_
_entity.id
_entity.type
_entity.pdbx_description
1 polymer ?
#
loop_
_entity_poly.entity_id
_entity_poly.type
_entity_poly.pdbx_seq_one_letter_code
_entity_poly.pdbx_strand_id
1 'polypeptide(L)'
;MSESTMKKVDDEVRSIIDAQYSLARKLIEENADKMHAMAHALMEWETIDSDQLDDIMAGRPPRPPKDWTPRTPSSGDGSGGTPAVHPNTSPTTA
;
A
#
# COMPACT_ATOMS: atom_id res chain seq x y z
N MET A 1 -10.40 45.55 4.37
CA MET A 1 -9.32 44.77 5.04
C MET A 1 -8.03 45.56 4.88
N SER A 2 -7.27 45.80 5.96
CA SER A 2 -6.00 46.54 5.87
C SER A 2 -4.92 45.64 5.24
N GLU A 3 -4.01 46.22 4.46
CA GLU A 3 -2.81 45.56 3.93
C GLU A 3 -2.01 44.83 5.03
N SER A 4 -1.94 45.43 6.23
CA SER A 4 -1.29 44.83 7.40
C SER A 4 -1.98 43.56 7.90
N THR A 5 -3.30 43.48 7.78
CA THR A 5 -4.08 42.28 8.17
C THR A 5 -3.86 41.16 7.16
N MET A 6 -3.86 41.48 5.86
CA MET A 6 -3.62 40.49 4.81
C MET A 6 -2.22 39.89 4.91
N LYS A 7 -1.20 40.74 5.15
CA LYS A 7 0.18 40.27 5.35
C LYS A 7 0.30 39.28 6.52
N LYS A 8 -0.35 39.57 7.66
CA LYS A 8 -0.34 38.67 8.82
C LYS A 8 -0.99 37.31 8.52
N VAL A 9 -2.07 37.31 7.72
CA VAL A 9 -2.73 36.06 7.31
C VAL A 9 -1.82 35.24 6.42
N ASP A 10 -1.18 35.84 5.43
CA ASP A 10 -0.26 35.13 4.52
C ASP A 10 0.95 34.55 5.26
N ASP A 11 1.49 35.31 6.22
CA ASP A 11 2.60 34.85 7.06
C ASP A 11 2.20 33.65 7.94
N GLU A 12 0.99 33.67 8.52
CA GLU A 12 0.47 32.56 9.32
C GLU A 12 0.22 31.31 8.47
N VAL A 13 -0.38 31.46 7.28
CA VAL A 13 -0.61 30.35 6.34
C VAL A 13 0.72 29.69 5.97
N ARG A 14 1.75 30.48 5.65
CA ARG A 14 3.08 29.94 5.35
C ARG A 14 3.66 29.20 6.55
N SER A 15 3.60 29.78 7.75
CA SER A 15 4.08 29.16 8.98
C SER A 15 3.42 27.80 9.23
N ILE A 16 2.11 27.70 9.05
CA ILE A 16 1.37 26.43 9.20
C ILE A 16 1.86 25.40 8.19
N ILE A 17 2.00 25.77 6.91
CA ILE A 17 2.46 24.85 5.86
C ILE A 17 3.86 24.34 6.17
N ASP A 18 4.78 25.23 6.53
CA ASP A 18 6.18 24.86 6.83
C ASP A 18 6.28 23.95 8.06
N ALA A 19 5.50 24.22 9.10
CA ALA A 19 5.43 23.39 10.29
C ALA A 19 4.89 21.98 9.98
N GLN A 20 3.77 21.90 9.23
CA GLN A 20 3.17 20.63 8.87
C GLN A 20 4.04 19.82 7.90
N TYR A 21 4.72 20.48 6.95
CA TYR A 21 5.68 19.83 6.07
C TYR A 21 6.85 19.24 6.86
N SER A 22 7.41 20.02 7.79
CA SER A 22 8.51 19.58 8.64
C SER A 22 8.10 18.39 9.51
N LEU A 23 6.90 18.43 10.08
CA LEU A 23 6.33 17.32 10.85
C LEU A 23 6.16 16.06 10.00
N ALA A 24 5.53 16.18 8.83
CA ALA A 24 5.31 15.06 7.92
C ALA A 24 6.64 14.43 7.48
N ARG A 25 7.61 15.27 7.10
CA ARG A 25 8.95 14.82 6.74
C ARG A 25 9.63 14.07 7.88
N LYS A 26 9.59 14.62 9.10
CA LYS A 26 10.15 13.97 10.28
C LYS A 26 9.50 12.60 10.52
N LEU A 27 8.18 12.50 10.46
CA LEU A 27 7.46 11.23 10.65
C LEU A 27 7.86 10.19 9.59
N ILE A 28 8.03 10.60 8.33
CA ILE A 28 8.47 9.73 7.23
C ILE A 28 9.92 9.27 7.46
N GLU A 29 10.82 10.18 7.82
CA GLU A 29 12.24 9.88 8.07
C GLU A 29 12.43 8.97 9.30
N GLU A 30 11.69 9.20 10.38
CA GLU A 30 11.72 8.35 11.59
C GLU A 30 11.14 6.95 11.33
N ASN A 31 10.32 6.77 10.30
CA ASN A 31 9.74 5.49 9.89
C ASN A 31 10.27 5.02 8.53
N ALA A 32 11.51 5.38 8.18
CA ALA A 32 12.12 5.04 6.90
C ALA A 32 12.13 3.52 6.63
N ASP A 33 12.27 2.69 7.67
CA ASP A 33 12.15 1.24 7.62
C ASP A 33 10.81 0.78 7.01
N LYS A 34 9.71 1.34 7.49
CA LYS A 34 8.35 1.05 7.00
C LYS A 34 8.15 1.59 5.60
N MET A 35 8.70 2.77 5.29
CA MET A 35 8.66 3.33 3.95
C MET A 35 9.37 2.45 2.93
N HIS A 36 10.54 1.93 3.27
CA HIS A 36 11.26 0.97 2.43
C HIS A 36 10.48 -0.33 2.26
N ALA A 37 9.88 -0.86 3.33
CA ALA A 37 9.04 -2.05 3.24
C ALA A 37 7.82 -1.85 2.32
N MET A 38 7.14 -0.71 2.41
CA MET A 38 6.05 -0.36 1.50
C MET A 38 6.52 -0.24 0.04
N ALA A 39 7.67 0.42 -0.19
CA ALA A 39 8.24 0.54 -1.52
C ALA A 39 8.57 -0.84 -2.12
N HIS A 40 9.18 -1.73 -1.35
CA HIS A 40 9.46 -3.11 -1.79
C HIS A 40 8.17 -3.88 -2.10
N ALA A 41 7.15 -3.78 -1.26
CA ALA A 41 5.86 -4.43 -1.49
C ALA A 41 5.19 -3.92 -2.78
N LEU A 42 5.21 -2.61 -3.02
CA LEU A 42 4.67 -2.01 -4.25
C LEU A 42 5.46 -2.41 -5.50
N MET A 43 6.78 -2.63 -5.39
CA MET A 43 7.57 -3.12 -6.52
C MET A 43 7.24 -4.58 -6.88
N GLU A 44 6.91 -5.41 -5.90
CA GLU A 44 6.54 -6.81 -6.13
C GLU A 44 5.09 -6.96 -6.62
N TRP A 45 4.16 -6.16 -6.08
CA TRP A 45 2.71 -6.35 -6.25
C TRP A 45 1.96 -5.24 -6.94
N GLU A 46 2.60 -4.12 -7.24
CA GLU A 46 2.02 -2.88 -7.82
C GLU A 46 1.01 -2.17 -6.90
N THR A 47 0.27 -2.92 -6.09
CA THR A 47 -0.76 -2.44 -5.17
C THR A 47 -0.62 -3.12 -3.82
N ILE A 48 -1.00 -2.40 -2.76
CA ILE A 48 -1.09 -2.92 -1.39
C ILE A 48 -2.44 -2.53 -0.80
N ASP A 49 -3.04 -3.44 -0.03
CA ASP A 49 -4.27 -3.18 0.72
C ASP A 49 -3.99 -2.71 2.15
N SER A 50 -5.05 -2.36 2.88
CA SER A 50 -4.93 -1.89 4.28
C SER A 50 -4.36 -2.97 5.20
N ASP A 51 -4.68 -4.25 4.98
CA ASP A 51 -4.22 -5.35 5.83
C ASP A 51 -2.69 -5.50 5.69
N GLN A 52 -2.17 -5.33 4.47
CA GLN A 52 -0.74 -5.32 4.19
C GLN A 52 -0.03 -4.11 4.80
N LEU A 53 -0.67 -2.93 4.75
CA LEU A 53 -0.15 -1.73 5.41
C LEU A 53 -0.07 -1.92 6.93
N ASP A 54 -1.12 -2.47 7.55
CA ASP A 54 -1.15 -2.73 8.99
C ASP A 54 -0.05 -3.70 9.44
N ASP A 55 0.25 -4.72 8.62
CA ASP A 55 1.37 -5.62 8.86
C ASP A 55 2.71 -4.86 8.84
N ILE A 56 2.94 -3.98 7.86
CA ILE A 56 4.16 -3.16 7.77
C ILE A 56 4.25 -2.20 8.97
N MET A 57 3.13 -1.56 9.34
CA MET A 57 3.08 -0.65 10.48
C MET A 57 3.37 -1.35 11.81
N ALA A 58 2.98 -2.63 11.93
CA ALA A 58 3.32 -3.48 13.06
C ALA A 58 4.75 -4.05 13.03
N GLY A 59 5.55 -3.71 12.02
CA GLY A 59 6.92 -4.23 11.83
C GLY A 59 6.97 -5.68 11.36
N ARG A 60 5.87 -6.20 10.80
CA ARG A 60 5.79 -7.54 10.21
C ARG A 60 5.98 -7.46 8.70
N PRO A 61 6.47 -8.53 8.05
CA PRO A 61 6.48 -8.60 6.60
C PRO A 61 5.03 -8.58 6.06
N PRO A 62 4.74 -7.81 4.98
CA PRO A 62 3.40 -7.76 4.41
C PRO A 62 3.03 -9.10 3.78
N ARG A 63 1.78 -9.50 3.96
CA ARG A 63 1.21 -10.69 3.32
C ARG A 63 1.04 -10.51 1.80
N PRO A 64 1.00 -11.60 1.03
CA PRO A 64 0.66 -11.55 -0.39
C PRO A 64 -0.75 -10.95 -0.63
N PRO A 65 -0.98 -10.22 -1.74
CA PRO A 65 -2.33 -9.80 -2.12
C PRO A 65 -3.26 -10.99 -2.32
N LYS A 66 -4.57 -10.78 -2.09
CA LYS A 66 -5.60 -11.83 -2.11
C LYS A 66 -5.68 -12.59 -3.44
N ASP A 67 -5.39 -11.91 -4.56
CA ASP A 67 -5.42 -12.49 -5.91
C ASP A 67 -4.03 -12.85 -6.46
N TRP A 68 -2.98 -12.78 -5.64
CA TRP A 68 -1.63 -13.07 -6.10
C TRP A 68 -1.38 -14.58 -6.22
N THR A 69 -1.15 -15.04 -7.45
CA THR A 69 -0.60 -16.36 -7.73
C THR A 69 0.92 -16.24 -7.96
N PRO A 70 1.76 -16.95 -7.17
CA PRO A 70 3.19 -16.96 -7.40
C PRO A 70 3.47 -17.50 -8.81
N ARG A 71 4.23 -16.76 -9.62
CA ARG A 71 4.75 -17.32 -10.88
C ARG A 71 5.86 -18.30 -10.51
N THR A 72 5.50 -19.54 -10.19
CA THR A 72 6.47 -20.62 -10.12
C THR A 72 7.02 -20.84 -11.53
N PRO A 73 8.33 -20.67 -11.80
CA PRO A 73 8.87 -21.15 -13.06
C PRO A 73 8.61 -22.65 -13.10
N SER A 74 7.94 -23.10 -14.16
CA SER A 74 7.72 -24.53 -14.40
C SER A 74 9.09 -25.20 -14.50
N SER A 75 9.57 -25.77 -13.40
CA SER A 75 10.58 -26.82 -13.45
C SER A 75 9.88 -28.00 -14.11
N GLY A 76 10.16 -28.19 -15.40
CA GLY A 76 9.69 -29.34 -16.14
C GLY A 76 10.19 -30.61 -15.45
N ASP A 77 9.28 -31.32 -14.80
CA ASP A 77 9.36 -32.76 -14.65
C ASP A 77 7.93 -33.32 -14.65
N GLY A 78 7.69 -34.28 -15.53
CA GLY A 78 6.35 -34.78 -15.79
C GLY A 78 5.88 -35.73 -14.68
N SER A 79 4.69 -35.50 -14.14
CA SER A 79 3.75 -36.57 -13.76
C SER A 79 2.40 -35.97 -13.35
N GLY A 80 1.32 -36.63 -13.76
CA GLY A 80 -0.04 -36.10 -13.75
C GLY A 80 -0.66 -35.82 -12.38
N GLY A 81 -1.57 -34.85 -12.40
CA GLY A 81 -2.50 -34.57 -11.31
C GLY A 81 -3.56 -33.58 -11.80
N THR A 82 -4.70 -34.08 -12.25
CA THR A 82 -5.88 -33.27 -12.63
C THR A 82 -6.31 -32.36 -11.47
N PRO A 83 -6.49 -31.03 -11.67
CA PRO A 83 -7.13 -30.21 -10.67
C PRO A 83 -8.65 -30.45 -10.71
N ALA A 84 -9.21 -30.86 -9.57
CA ALA A 84 -10.64 -30.98 -9.36
C ALA A 84 -11.30 -29.59 -9.49
N VAL A 85 -12.10 -29.43 -10.54
CA VAL A 85 -12.96 -28.27 -10.77
C VAL A 85 -14.19 -28.40 -9.88
N HIS A 86 -14.36 -27.52 -8.89
CA HIS A 86 -15.61 -27.40 -8.15
C HIS A 86 -16.67 -26.74 -9.07
N PRO A 87 -17.81 -27.37 -9.35
CA PRO A 87 -18.84 -26.77 -10.19
C PRO A 87 -19.74 -25.90 -9.31
N ASN A 88 -19.87 -24.62 -9.62
CA ASN A 88 -21.08 -23.90 -9.23
C ASN A 88 -21.62 -23.14 -10.43
N THR A 89 -22.41 -23.84 -11.23
CA THR A 89 -23.40 -23.24 -12.10
C THR A 89 -24.76 -23.76 -11.64
N SER A 90 -25.54 -22.89 -11.00
CA SER A 90 -26.98 -23.10 -10.86
C SER A 90 -27.67 -22.57 -12.11
N PRO A 91 -28.39 -23.39 -12.89
CA PRO A 91 -29.35 -22.91 -13.87
C PRO A 91 -30.77 -23.13 -13.34
N THR A 92 -31.69 -22.19 -13.57
CA THR A 92 -33.11 -22.50 -13.87
C THR A 92 -33.78 -21.25 -14.43
N THR A 93 -34.04 -21.30 -15.73
CA THR A 93 -35.09 -20.57 -16.42
C THR A 93 -36.42 -21.28 -16.17
N ALA A 94 -37.49 -20.51 -15.98
CA ALA A 94 -38.85 -20.89 -16.33
C ALA A 94 -39.46 -19.78 -17.18
#